data_AF-A0A939UPM0-F1
#
_entry.id   AF-A0A939UPM0-F1
#
_cell.length_a   1.000
_cell.length_b   1.000
_cell.length_c   1.000
_cell.angle_alpha   90.00
_cell.angle_beta   90.00
_cell.angle_gamma   90.00
#
_symmetry.space_group_name_H-M   'P 1'
#
loop_
_entity.id
_entity.type
_entity.pdbx_description
1 polymer ?
#
loop_
_entity_poly.entity_id
_entity_poly.type
_entity_poly.pdbx_seq_one_letter_code
_entity_poly.pdbx_strand_id
1 'polypeptide(L)'
;SCVVRVVEDTVKPEIKAIFIGDSLTHAAVYLAELQNLMGPALTLCGTRTDTRPDNTGTERVIRHEGRSSWAYRDYGSSPEKAGMPNSFFDPETKTFDFSYYMREHPEFRDVTDVFLLSGPNDAGDKNYMANLTRITDSIRGYSRSIRLHIMLPLPNCRDGYGWGVRNHYHYLHFKNAMYDFCRDIIAAFGNAENTSIISVNANIDCRYDFPVTEVPVNSRNPGTVEVVNENVHPNQYGYYRMADMIYADILAFCK
;
A
#
# COMPACT_ATOMS: atom_id res chain seq x y z
N SER A 1 18.53 12.16 -2.62
CA SER A 1 17.29 11.55 -3.12
C SER A 1 17.63 10.72 -4.35
N CYS A 2 17.08 9.51 -4.45
CA CYS A 2 17.04 8.75 -5.69
C CYS A 2 15.65 8.99 -6.29
N VAL A 3 15.57 9.29 -7.59
CA VAL A 3 14.30 9.43 -8.30
C VAL A 3 14.31 8.41 -9.40
N VAL A 4 13.44 7.41 -9.31
CA VAL A 4 13.21 6.44 -10.39
C VAL A 4 11.94 6.84 -11.11
N ARG A 5 12.04 7.08 -12.43
CA ARG A 5 10.89 7.35 -13.31
C ARG A 5 11.08 6.58 -14.61
N VAL A 6 10.01 5.95 -15.09
CA VAL A 6 9.99 5.31 -16.41
C VAL A 6 9.92 6.40 -17.49
N VAL A 7 10.88 6.39 -18.41
CA VAL A 7 11.05 7.48 -19.40
C VAL A 7 10.25 7.19 -20.68
N GLU A 8 10.09 5.93 -21.06
CA GLU A 8 9.23 5.46 -22.16
C GLU A 8 9.10 3.92 -22.10
N ASP A 9 7.90 3.36 -22.34
CA ASP A 9 7.70 1.96 -22.74
C ASP A 9 6.50 1.87 -23.68
N THR A 10 6.69 1.27 -24.85
CA THR A 10 5.67 1.18 -25.91
C THR A 10 4.75 -0.03 -25.77
N VAL A 11 5.09 -1.02 -24.93
CA VAL A 11 4.27 -2.22 -24.71
C VAL A 11 4.04 -2.46 -23.22
N LYS A 12 2.80 -2.24 -22.78
CA LYS A 12 2.37 -2.44 -21.40
C LYS A 12 1.69 -3.80 -21.27
N PRO A 13 2.11 -4.68 -20.34
CA PRO A 13 1.39 -5.91 -20.07
C PRO A 13 -0.05 -5.62 -19.63
N GLU A 14 -1.01 -6.37 -20.17
CA GLU A 14 -2.38 -6.33 -19.68
C GLU A 14 -2.45 -7.03 -18.32
N ILE A 15 -2.95 -6.34 -17.31
CA ILE A 15 -3.09 -6.85 -15.95
C ILE A 15 -4.49 -6.57 -15.40
N LYS A 16 -5.05 -7.57 -14.72
CA LYS A 16 -6.26 -7.45 -13.92
C LYS A 16 -5.88 -7.68 -12.46
N ALA A 17 -5.99 -6.65 -11.63
CA ALA A 17 -5.32 -6.61 -10.35
C ALA A 17 -6.24 -6.27 -9.17
N ILE A 18 -6.01 -6.92 -8.02
CA ILE A 18 -6.59 -6.54 -6.72
C ILE A 18 -5.50 -5.92 -5.85
N PHE A 19 -5.77 -4.74 -5.30
CA PHE A 19 -4.89 -4.06 -4.34
C PHE A 19 -5.46 -4.16 -2.93
N ILE A 20 -4.84 -4.97 -2.07
CA ILE A 20 -5.22 -5.18 -0.67
C ILE A 20 -4.26 -4.36 0.20
N GLY A 21 -4.80 -3.60 1.15
CA GLY A 21 -3.93 -2.86 2.06
C GLY A 21 -4.63 -1.96 3.06
N ASP A 22 -3.87 -1.06 3.67
CA ASP A 22 -4.38 -0.21 4.73
C ASP A 22 -4.92 1.14 4.23
N SER A 23 -4.78 2.20 5.05
CA SER A 23 -5.11 3.57 4.68
C SER A 23 -4.37 4.11 3.46
N LEU A 24 -3.15 3.64 3.19
CA LEU A 24 -2.37 4.06 2.02
C LEU A 24 -3.04 3.60 0.73
N THR A 25 -3.53 2.36 0.71
CA THR A 25 -4.32 1.82 -0.41
C THR A 25 -5.72 2.42 -0.44
N HIS A 26 -6.35 2.59 0.71
CA HIS A 26 -7.67 3.23 0.80
C HIS A 26 -7.66 4.69 0.32
N ALA A 27 -6.54 5.40 0.41
CA ALA A 27 -6.43 6.74 -0.14
C ALA A 27 -6.63 6.76 -1.67
N ALA A 28 -6.37 5.65 -2.37
CA ALA A 28 -6.54 5.45 -3.80
C ALA A 28 -5.72 6.40 -4.71
N VAL A 29 -4.89 7.28 -4.16
CA VAL A 29 -4.14 8.30 -4.92
C VAL A 29 -3.10 7.65 -5.85
N TYR A 30 -2.30 6.71 -5.33
CA TYR A 30 -1.31 6.02 -6.16
C TYR A 30 -1.96 5.11 -7.21
N LEU A 31 -3.19 4.63 -6.96
CA LEU A 31 -3.94 3.80 -7.89
C LEU A 31 -4.49 4.62 -9.06
N ALA A 32 -4.94 5.85 -8.78
CA ALA A 32 -5.35 6.79 -9.83
C ALA A 32 -4.20 7.13 -10.76
N GLU A 33 -3.02 7.42 -10.21
CA GLU A 33 -1.84 7.66 -11.04
C GLU A 33 -1.37 6.39 -11.76
N LEU A 34 -1.46 5.21 -11.13
CA LEU A 34 -1.14 3.97 -11.81
C LEU A 34 -2.08 3.68 -12.98
N GLN A 35 -3.38 3.98 -12.87
CA GLN A 35 -4.33 3.91 -14.00
C GLN A 35 -3.98 4.91 -15.11
N ASN A 36 -3.49 6.10 -14.77
CA ASN A 36 -2.99 7.06 -15.76
C ASN A 36 -1.75 6.49 -16.50
N LEU A 37 -0.78 5.96 -15.75
CA LEU A 37 0.44 5.37 -16.29
C LEU A 37 0.16 4.12 -17.15
N MET A 38 -0.74 3.24 -16.73
CA MET A 38 -1.05 1.99 -17.44
C MET A 38 -2.06 2.18 -18.57
N GLY A 39 -2.98 3.15 -18.44
CA GLY A 39 -4.10 3.31 -19.36
C GLY A 39 -4.99 2.06 -19.40
N PRO A 40 -5.45 1.62 -20.59
CA PRO A 40 -6.35 0.48 -20.73
C PRO A 40 -5.72 -0.87 -20.35
N ALA A 41 -4.39 -0.94 -20.22
CA ALA A 41 -3.69 -2.16 -19.83
C ALA A 41 -3.87 -2.54 -18.36
N LEU A 42 -4.48 -1.69 -17.52
CA LEU A 42 -4.79 -1.98 -16.13
C LEU A 42 -6.29 -2.04 -15.88
N THR A 43 -6.77 -3.19 -15.43
CA THR A 43 -8.10 -3.36 -14.86
C THR A 43 -7.99 -3.51 -13.34
N LEU A 44 -8.57 -2.59 -12.58
CA LEU A 44 -8.60 -2.65 -11.12
C LEU A 44 -9.85 -3.39 -10.62
N CYS A 45 -9.66 -4.29 -9.66
CA CYS A 45 -10.69 -5.12 -9.04
C CYS A 45 -10.77 -4.86 -7.52
N GLY A 46 -11.99 -4.95 -7.00
CA GLY A 46 -12.26 -4.67 -5.60
C GLY A 46 -13.72 -4.29 -5.33
N THR A 47 -14.13 -4.50 -4.09
CA THR A 47 -15.45 -4.17 -3.57
C THR A 47 -15.56 -2.72 -3.10
N ARG A 48 -14.43 -2.06 -2.81
CA ARG A 48 -14.40 -0.63 -2.50
C ARG A 48 -14.21 0.16 -3.78
N THR A 49 -14.87 1.31 -3.85
CA THR A 49 -14.78 2.24 -4.98
C THR A 49 -14.53 3.64 -4.47
N ASP A 50 -13.51 4.29 -5.03
CA ASP A 50 -13.15 5.68 -4.76
C ASP A 50 -13.02 6.43 -6.09
N THR A 51 -13.12 7.75 -6.05
CA THR A 51 -12.83 8.64 -7.19
C THR A 51 -11.75 9.61 -6.79
N ARG A 52 -10.65 9.62 -7.56
CA ARG A 52 -9.45 10.44 -7.28
C ARG A 52 -8.89 11.02 -8.58
N PRO A 53 -8.38 12.27 -8.56
CA PRO A 53 -7.64 12.80 -9.68
C PRO A 53 -6.25 12.15 -9.78
N ASP A 54 -5.82 11.85 -11.00
CA ASP A 54 -4.43 11.52 -11.32
C ASP A 54 -3.53 12.77 -11.40
N ASN A 55 -2.26 12.61 -11.75
CA ASN A 55 -1.30 13.72 -11.85
C ASN A 55 -1.61 14.73 -12.98
N THR A 56 -2.55 14.39 -13.88
CA THR A 56 -3.05 15.33 -14.91
C THR A 56 -4.29 16.09 -14.46
N GLY A 57 -4.83 15.77 -13.27
CA GLY A 57 -6.10 16.30 -12.77
C GLY A 57 -7.33 15.58 -13.33
N THR A 58 -7.15 14.45 -14.05
CA THR A 58 -8.26 13.65 -14.58
C THR A 58 -8.81 12.75 -13.49
N GLU A 59 -10.11 12.83 -13.21
CA GLU A 59 -10.77 11.95 -12.24
C GLU A 59 -10.77 10.49 -12.72
N ARG A 60 -10.35 9.59 -11.84
CA ARG A 60 -10.27 8.14 -12.07
C ARG A 60 -11.16 7.39 -11.09
N VAL A 61 -11.93 6.42 -11.60
CA VAL A 61 -12.73 5.51 -10.76
C VAL A 61 -11.87 4.31 -10.40
N ILE A 62 -11.60 4.16 -9.10
CA ILE A 62 -10.65 3.18 -8.57
C ILE A 62 -11.42 2.12 -7.79
N ARG A 63 -11.24 0.85 -8.18
CA ARG A 63 -11.68 -0.30 -7.39
C ARG A 63 -10.48 -0.87 -6.62
N HIS A 64 -10.67 -1.16 -5.33
CA HIS A 64 -9.60 -1.73 -4.52
C HIS A 64 -10.13 -2.45 -3.27
N GLU A 65 -9.21 -2.97 -2.47
CA GLU A 65 -9.47 -3.62 -1.19
C GLU A 65 -8.72 -2.97 -0.02
N GLY A 66 -8.18 -1.76 -0.21
CA GLY A 66 -7.61 -0.93 0.86
C GLY A 66 -8.59 -0.46 1.93
N ARG A 67 -8.27 -0.61 3.23
CA ARG A 67 -9.13 -0.21 4.36
C ARG A 67 -8.34 0.57 5.42
N SER A 68 -8.80 1.78 5.76
CA SER A 68 -8.11 2.61 6.78
C SER A 68 -8.09 1.94 8.14
N SER A 69 -6.95 2.03 8.85
CA SER A 69 -6.65 1.43 10.16
C SER A 69 -6.43 -0.09 10.18
N TRP A 70 -6.51 -0.76 9.03
CA TRP A 70 -6.35 -2.20 8.97
C TRP A 70 -4.87 -2.59 8.90
N ALA A 71 -4.55 -3.67 9.60
CA ALA A 71 -3.30 -4.43 9.54
C ALA A 71 -3.60 -5.80 8.91
N TYR A 72 -2.58 -6.61 8.59
CA TYR A 72 -2.80 -7.95 8.05
C TYR A 72 -3.61 -8.85 8.99
N ARG A 73 -3.48 -8.65 10.32
CA ARG A 73 -4.30 -9.38 11.29
C ARG A 73 -5.80 -9.14 11.11
N ASP A 74 -6.21 -7.92 10.78
CA ASP A 74 -7.63 -7.56 10.72
C ASP A 74 -8.30 -8.26 9.53
N TYR A 75 -7.60 -8.34 8.40
CA TYR A 75 -8.02 -9.18 7.26
C TYR A 75 -8.18 -10.66 7.63
N GLY A 76 -7.33 -11.17 8.52
CA GLY A 76 -7.30 -12.58 8.91
C GLY A 76 -8.30 -12.98 10.00
N SER A 77 -8.77 -12.05 10.83
CA SER A 77 -9.50 -12.37 12.07
C SER A 77 -10.79 -11.60 12.32
N SER A 78 -11.09 -10.58 11.52
CA SER A 78 -12.23 -9.69 11.78
C SER A 78 -13.20 -9.69 10.60
N PRO A 79 -14.50 -9.98 10.81
CA PRO A 79 -15.52 -9.83 9.76
C PRO A 79 -15.79 -8.36 9.43
N GLU A 80 -15.50 -7.44 10.35
CA GLU A 80 -15.63 -6.00 10.18
C GLU A 80 -14.66 -5.28 11.12
N LYS A 81 -14.21 -4.08 10.74
CA LYS A 81 -13.53 -3.14 11.64
C LYS A 81 -13.83 -1.71 11.23
N ALA A 82 -14.19 -0.89 12.23
CA ALA A 82 -14.54 0.52 12.05
C ALA A 82 -15.63 0.76 10.98
N GLY A 83 -16.67 -0.09 10.95
CA GLY A 83 -17.78 0.02 9.99
C GLY A 83 -17.42 -0.43 8.57
N MET A 84 -16.23 -0.99 8.35
CA MET A 84 -15.82 -1.53 7.04
C MET A 84 -15.89 -3.06 7.06
N PRO A 85 -16.75 -3.69 6.23
CA PRO A 85 -16.80 -5.15 6.12
C PRO A 85 -15.51 -5.74 5.53
N ASN A 86 -15.18 -6.95 5.96
CA ASN A 86 -14.11 -7.76 5.40
C ASN A 86 -14.65 -8.69 4.32
N SER A 87 -14.51 -8.31 3.05
CA SER A 87 -15.00 -9.11 1.92
C SER A 87 -14.29 -10.47 1.79
N PHE A 88 -13.11 -10.63 2.42
CA PHE A 88 -12.34 -11.87 2.41
C PHE A 88 -12.64 -12.78 3.61
N PHE A 89 -13.44 -12.35 4.58
CA PHE A 89 -13.73 -13.14 5.77
C PHE A 89 -14.81 -14.17 5.45
N ASP A 90 -14.43 -15.44 5.35
CA ASP A 90 -15.40 -16.52 5.19
C ASP A 90 -16.07 -16.79 6.55
N PRO A 91 -17.42 -16.67 6.65
CA PRO A 91 -18.14 -16.88 7.90
C PRO A 91 -18.07 -18.32 8.43
N GLU A 92 -17.79 -19.30 7.57
CA GLU A 92 -17.65 -20.71 7.94
C GLU A 92 -16.28 -21.00 8.55
N THR A 93 -15.20 -20.57 7.87
CA THR A 93 -13.81 -20.82 8.31
C THR A 93 -13.30 -19.77 9.31
N LYS A 94 -14.00 -18.64 9.43
CA LYS A 94 -13.70 -17.50 10.31
C LYS A 94 -12.31 -16.93 10.10
N THR A 95 -11.85 -16.91 8.86
CA THR A 95 -10.55 -16.35 8.50
C THR A 95 -10.53 -15.80 7.08
N PHE A 96 -9.39 -15.23 6.68
CA PHE A 96 -9.15 -14.79 5.31
C PHE A 96 -9.20 -15.97 4.35
N ASP A 97 -10.11 -15.90 3.39
CA ASP A 97 -10.27 -16.91 2.34
C ASP A 97 -10.44 -16.22 0.97
N PHE A 98 -9.41 -16.36 0.14
CA PHE A 98 -9.42 -15.80 -1.20
C PHE A 98 -10.36 -16.56 -2.14
N SER A 99 -10.55 -17.86 -1.93
CA SER A 99 -11.51 -18.66 -2.70
C SER A 99 -12.94 -18.25 -2.39
N TYR A 100 -13.26 -17.95 -1.13
CA TYR A 100 -14.54 -17.36 -0.71
C TYR A 100 -14.78 -16.03 -1.42
N TYR A 101 -13.82 -15.10 -1.35
CA TYR A 101 -13.91 -13.81 -2.04
C TYR A 101 -14.20 -13.98 -3.54
N MET A 102 -13.52 -14.91 -4.22
CA MET A 102 -13.73 -15.20 -5.65
C MET A 102 -15.05 -15.90 -5.96
N ARG A 103 -15.66 -16.59 -5.00
CA ARG A 103 -17.02 -17.14 -5.14
C ARG A 103 -18.07 -16.04 -5.07
N GLU A 104 -17.94 -15.13 -4.09
CA GLU A 104 -18.85 -14.00 -3.87
C GLU A 104 -18.74 -12.91 -4.95
N HIS A 105 -17.57 -12.80 -5.58
CA HIS A 105 -17.30 -11.82 -6.65
C HIS A 105 -16.84 -12.51 -7.95
N PRO A 106 -17.75 -13.22 -8.65
CA PRO A 106 -17.40 -14.00 -9.84
C PRO A 106 -16.79 -13.16 -10.98
N GLU A 107 -17.02 -11.85 -11.01
CA GLU A 107 -16.44 -10.92 -11.99
C GLU A 107 -14.92 -10.70 -11.84
N PHE A 108 -14.32 -11.18 -10.75
CA PHE A 108 -12.89 -11.07 -10.47
C PHE A 108 -12.10 -12.38 -10.63
N ARG A 109 -12.74 -13.50 -11.04
CA ARG A 109 -12.12 -14.84 -11.06
C ARG A 109 -10.93 -14.99 -12.02
N ASP A 110 -10.83 -14.10 -13.00
CA ASP A 110 -9.76 -13.97 -13.99
C ASP A 110 -8.70 -12.93 -13.57
N VAL A 111 -8.64 -12.53 -12.29
CA VAL A 111 -7.56 -11.70 -11.77
C VAL A 111 -6.20 -12.36 -12.05
N THR A 112 -5.23 -11.57 -12.49
CA THR A 112 -3.87 -12.02 -12.82
C THR A 112 -2.87 -11.64 -11.74
N ASP A 113 -3.13 -10.59 -10.98
CA ASP A 113 -2.18 -9.99 -10.05
C ASP A 113 -2.84 -9.60 -8.72
N VAL A 114 -2.15 -9.81 -7.60
CA VAL A 114 -2.56 -9.29 -6.28
C VAL A 114 -1.42 -8.52 -5.66
N PHE A 115 -1.70 -7.27 -5.31
CA PHE A 115 -0.77 -6.35 -4.66
C PHE A 115 -1.12 -6.23 -3.17
N LEU A 116 -0.10 -6.38 -2.31
CA LEU A 116 -0.24 -6.33 -0.86
C LEU A 116 0.59 -5.18 -0.30
N LEU A 117 -0.05 -4.24 0.39
CA LEU A 117 0.61 -3.16 1.13
C LEU A 117 0.00 -2.99 2.52
N SER A 118 0.80 -3.23 3.56
CA SER A 118 0.48 -2.83 4.92
C SER A 118 1.78 -2.41 5.61
N GLY A 119 1.71 -1.95 6.86
CA GLY A 119 2.90 -1.49 7.57
C GLY A 119 2.57 -0.73 8.84
N PRO A 120 2.07 0.51 8.72
CA PRO A 120 1.80 1.35 9.87
C PRO A 120 0.94 0.74 10.96
N ASN A 121 -0.10 -0.01 10.59
CA ASN A 121 -1.01 -0.63 11.56
C ASN A 121 -0.48 -1.98 12.09
N ASP A 122 0.48 -2.59 11.40
CA ASP A 122 1.19 -3.78 11.83
C ASP A 122 2.40 -3.45 12.72
N ALA A 123 2.78 -2.16 12.82
CA ALA A 123 3.84 -1.71 13.70
C ALA A 123 3.54 -2.12 15.15
N GLY A 124 4.35 -3.02 15.69
CA GLY A 124 4.18 -3.57 17.05
C GLY A 124 3.37 -4.87 17.11
N ASP A 125 2.79 -5.35 16.01
CA ASP A 125 2.32 -6.73 15.90
C ASP A 125 3.54 -7.67 15.85
N LYS A 126 3.54 -8.76 16.61
CA LYS A 126 4.61 -9.76 16.56
C LYS A 126 4.31 -10.87 15.54
N ASN A 127 3.10 -10.91 15.03
CA ASN A 127 2.58 -11.94 14.14
C ASN A 127 2.35 -11.42 12.72
N TYR A 128 2.85 -10.24 12.34
CA TYR A 128 2.63 -9.68 10.99
C TYR A 128 3.04 -10.67 9.89
N MET A 129 4.17 -11.36 10.04
CA MET A 129 4.60 -12.38 9.05
C MET A 129 3.61 -13.55 8.99
N ALA A 130 3.15 -14.06 10.13
CA ALA A 130 2.18 -15.15 10.13
C ALA A 130 0.85 -14.74 9.47
N ASN A 131 0.42 -13.49 9.67
CA ASN A 131 -0.79 -12.96 9.03
C ASN A 131 -0.59 -12.75 7.52
N LEU A 132 0.55 -12.18 7.10
CA LEU A 132 0.90 -12.03 5.69
C LEU A 132 1.00 -13.40 5.00
N THR A 133 1.68 -14.38 5.61
CA THR A 133 1.78 -15.75 5.09
C THR A 133 0.41 -16.40 4.94
N ARG A 134 -0.50 -16.23 5.91
CA ARG A 134 -1.88 -16.74 5.78
C ARG A 134 -2.59 -16.17 4.55
N ILE A 135 -2.45 -14.87 4.30
CA ILE A 135 -3.06 -14.20 3.15
C ILE A 135 -2.44 -14.73 1.85
N THR A 136 -1.11 -14.78 1.76
CA THR A 136 -0.42 -15.27 0.54
C THR A 136 -0.71 -16.74 0.27
N ASP A 137 -0.74 -17.59 1.29
CA ASP A 137 -1.04 -19.02 1.16
C ASP A 137 -2.48 -19.24 0.68
N SER A 138 -3.43 -18.44 1.18
CA SER A 138 -4.82 -18.49 0.72
C SER A 138 -4.94 -18.12 -0.78
N ILE A 139 -4.24 -17.07 -1.22
CA ILE A 139 -4.21 -16.69 -2.65
C ILE A 139 -3.57 -17.80 -3.50
N ARG A 140 -2.43 -18.36 -3.06
CA ARG A 140 -1.74 -19.46 -3.75
C ARG A 140 -2.55 -20.75 -3.77
N GLY A 141 -3.36 -20.99 -2.73
CA GLY A 141 -4.29 -22.11 -2.65
C GLY A 141 -5.41 -22.00 -3.67
N TYR A 142 -5.88 -20.78 -3.97
CA TYR A 142 -6.84 -20.53 -5.03
C TYR A 142 -6.21 -20.67 -6.42
N SER A 143 -5.09 -19.99 -6.68
CA SER A 143 -4.32 -20.15 -7.91
C SER A 143 -2.85 -19.79 -7.74
N ARG A 144 -1.97 -20.68 -8.19
CA ARG A 144 -0.53 -20.41 -8.26
C ARG A 144 -0.14 -19.50 -9.43
N SER A 145 -1.02 -19.33 -10.43
CA SER A 145 -0.74 -18.47 -11.59
C SER A 145 -0.86 -16.98 -11.28
N ILE A 146 -1.61 -16.60 -10.24
CA ILE A 146 -1.77 -15.19 -9.83
C ILE A 146 -0.40 -14.65 -9.40
N ARG A 147 0.11 -13.61 -10.03
CA ARG A 147 1.34 -12.94 -9.59
C ARG A 147 1.11 -12.23 -8.25
N LEU A 148 2.02 -12.40 -7.31
CA LEU A 148 1.96 -11.70 -6.03
C LEU A 148 2.97 -10.56 -6.01
N HIS A 149 2.53 -9.38 -5.63
CA HIS A 149 3.38 -8.19 -5.53
C HIS A 149 3.32 -7.68 -4.09
N ILE A 150 4.42 -7.82 -3.34
CA ILE A 150 4.46 -7.40 -1.94
C ILE A 150 5.22 -6.09 -1.84
N MET A 151 4.50 -5.04 -1.45
CA MET A 151 5.03 -3.69 -1.35
C MET A 151 5.64 -3.48 0.04
N LEU A 152 6.88 -3.01 0.09
CA LEU A 152 7.55 -2.72 1.34
C LEU A 152 6.95 -1.48 2.03
N PRO A 153 6.72 -1.52 3.35
CA PRO A 153 6.06 -0.44 4.07
C PRO A 153 6.84 0.86 4.00
N LEU A 154 6.11 1.98 3.91
CA LEU A 154 6.70 3.32 3.85
C LEU A 154 7.50 3.64 5.11
N PRO A 155 8.59 4.42 4.99
CA PRO A 155 9.28 4.93 6.16
C PRO A 155 8.39 5.95 6.88
N ASN A 156 8.57 6.08 8.18
CA ASN A 156 7.98 7.17 8.94
C ASN A 156 8.92 8.39 8.92
N CYS A 157 8.34 9.58 8.80
CA CYS A 157 9.09 10.83 8.68
C CYS A 157 9.18 11.60 10.01
N ARG A 158 10.37 12.12 10.30
CA ARG A 158 10.80 12.48 11.66
C ARG A 158 10.36 13.88 12.11
N ASP A 159 10.19 14.80 11.18
CA ASP A 159 10.28 16.23 11.45
C ASP A 159 9.07 16.83 12.17
N GLY A 160 7.94 16.13 12.25
CA GLY A 160 6.79 16.59 13.04
C GLY A 160 6.81 16.23 14.53
N TYR A 161 7.28 15.04 14.90
CA TYR A 161 6.98 14.45 16.22
C TYR A 161 7.49 15.31 17.40
N GLY A 162 8.68 15.90 17.25
CA GLY A 162 9.28 16.78 18.26
C GLY A 162 8.55 18.11 18.47
N TRP A 163 7.61 18.46 17.58
CA TRP A 163 6.88 19.73 17.58
C TRP A 163 5.43 19.60 18.03
N GLY A 164 4.98 18.40 18.41
CA GLY A 164 3.62 18.17 18.91
C GLY A 164 2.52 18.30 17.85
N VAL A 165 2.88 18.36 16.57
CA VAL A 165 1.90 18.27 15.46
C VAL A 165 1.43 16.82 15.32
N ARG A 166 0.40 16.58 14.49
CA ARG A 166 -0.31 15.29 14.37
C ARG A 166 0.60 14.15 13.90
N ASN A 167 1.36 13.59 14.84
CA ASN A 167 2.27 12.49 14.59
C ASN A 167 1.78 11.27 15.35
N HIS A 168 1.50 10.22 14.61
CA HIS A 168 0.88 9.02 15.12
C HIS A 168 1.86 8.13 15.91
N TYR A 169 3.17 8.26 15.66
CA TYR A 169 4.19 7.38 16.25
C TYR A 169 5.51 8.08 16.57
N HIS A 170 6.18 7.59 17.62
CA HIS A 170 7.56 7.97 17.93
C HIS A 170 8.52 7.41 16.86
N TYR A 171 9.23 8.29 16.16
CA TYR A 171 10.03 7.97 14.98
C TYR A 171 10.99 6.78 15.16
N LEU A 172 11.73 6.70 16.27
CA LEU A 172 12.74 5.63 16.44
C LEU A 172 12.11 4.25 16.60
N HIS A 173 10.98 4.16 17.31
CA HIS A 173 10.29 2.88 17.51
C HIS A 173 9.73 2.39 16.17
N PHE A 174 9.09 3.29 15.44
CA PHE A 174 8.48 2.97 14.17
C PHE A 174 9.51 2.67 13.07
N LYS A 175 10.64 3.38 13.03
CA LYS A 175 11.73 3.11 12.10
C LYS A 175 12.26 1.69 12.24
N ASN A 176 12.50 1.23 13.47
CA ASN A 176 13.00 -0.12 13.72
C ASN A 176 11.95 -1.17 13.33
N ALA A 177 10.68 -0.95 13.68
CA ALA A 177 9.59 -1.84 13.26
C ALA A 177 9.49 -1.95 11.73
N MET A 178 9.55 -0.82 10.99
CA MET A 178 9.52 -0.86 9.52
C MET A 178 10.75 -1.52 8.92
N TYR A 179 11.93 -1.35 9.53
CA TYR A 179 13.14 -2.04 9.11
C TYR A 179 13.03 -3.55 9.26
N ASP A 180 12.59 -4.02 10.44
CA ASP A 180 12.39 -5.45 10.70
C ASP A 180 11.34 -6.03 9.74
N PHE A 181 10.25 -5.29 9.50
CA PHE A 181 9.22 -5.71 8.55
C PHE A 181 9.77 -5.84 7.12
N CYS A 182 10.53 -4.84 6.64
CA CYS A 182 11.16 -4.90 5.32
C CYS A 182 12.12 -6.09 5.21
N ARG A 183 12.99 -6.29 6.21
CA ARG A 183 13.94 -7.40 6.26
C ARG A 183 13.22 -8.75 6.17
N ASP A 184 12.18 -8.93 6.97
CA ASP A 184 11.49 -10.20 7.09
C ASP A 184 10.67 -10.53 5.83
N ILE A 185 10.02 -9.53 5.21
CA ILE A 185 9.37 -9.70 3.91
C ILE A 185 10.38 -10.12 2.84
N ILE A 186 11.50 -9.40 2.73
CA ILE A 186 12.54 -9.71 1.73
C ILE A 186 13.08 -11.12 1.95
N ALA A 187 13.36 -11.50 3.20
CA ALA A 187 13.87 -12.81 3.55
C ALA A 187 12.88 -13.94 3.20
N ALA A 188 11.59 -13.74 3.43
CA ALA A 188 10.56 -14.74 3.18
C ALA A 188 10.14 -14.86 1.71
N PHE A 189 10.09 -13.73 0.98
CA PHE A 189 9.43 -13.66 -0.32
C PHE A 189 10.34 -13.19 -1.47
N GLY A 190 11.55 -12.69 -1.19
CA GLY A 190 12.44 -12.11 -2.21
C GLY A 190 12.91 -13.08 -3.29
N ASN A 191 12.80 -14.39 -3.06
CA ASN A 191 13.09 -15.44 -4.04
C ASN A 191 11.89 -16.38 -4.26
N ALA A 192 10.70 -16.01 -3.79
CA ALA A 192 9.51 -16.83 -3.95
C ALA A 192 9.06 -16.82 -5.41
N GLU A 193 8.67 -17.99 -5.93
CA GLU A 193 8.18 -18.12 -7.29
C GLU A 193 6.94 -17.23 -7.51
N ASN A 194 6.84 -16.65 -8.71
CA ASN A 194 5.71 -15.84 -9.15
C ASN A 194 5.38 -14.67 -8.18
N THR A 195 6.39 -14.20 -7.44
CA THR A 195 6.28 -13.15 -6.42
C THR A 195 7.33 -12.07 -6.66
N SER A 196 6.95 -10.79 -6.61
CA SER A 196 7.85 -9.64 -6.66
C SER A 196 7.81 -8.85 -5.35
N ILE A 197 8.92 -8.18 -5.03
CA ILE A 197 9.02 -7.25 -3.90
C ILE A 197 9.17 -5.83 -4.44
N ILE A 198 8.20 -4.97 -4.14
CA ILE A 198 8.20 -3.58 -4.60
C ILE A 198 8.70 -2.67 -3.48
N SER A 199 9.88 -2.09 -3.66
CA SER A 199 10.46 -1.14 -2.69
C SER A 199 9.88 0.27 -2.84
N VAL A 200 8.57 0.42 -2.67
CA VAL A 200 7.91 1.75 -2.74
C VAL A 200 8.46 2.72 -1.71
N ASN A 201 8.94 2.21 -0.58
CA ASN A 201 9.62 2.96 0.46
C ASN A 201 10.93 3.64 0.01
N ALA A 202 11.59 3.14 -1.03
CA ALA A 202 12.89 3.64 -1.48
C ALA A 202 12.78 4.90 -2.36
N ASN A 203 11.62 5.15 -2.96
CA ASN A 203 11.38 6.32 -3.84
C ASN A 203 10.78 7.52 -3.08
N ILE A 204 10.53 7.38 -1.78
CA ILE A 204 9.88 8.39 -0.95
C ILE A 204 10.90 9.31 -0.29
N ASP A 205 10.68 10.63 -0.43
CA ASP A 205 11.40 11.69 0.26
C ASP A 205 10.62 12.14 1.50
N CYS A 206 11.16 11.82 2.68
CA CYS A 206 10.50 12.15 3.94
C CYS A 206 10.32 13.65 4.22
N ARG A 207 10.93 14.56 3.44
CA ARG A 207 10.75 16.00 3.59
C ARG A 207 9.71 16.56 2.62
N TYR A 208 9.74 16.09 1.37
CA TYR A 208 8.95 16.70 0.29
C TYR A 208 7.72 15.89 -0.11
N ASP A 209 7.66 14.62 0.26
CA ASP A 209 6.58 13.71 -0.14
C ASP A 209 5.53 13.51 0.97
N PHE A 210 5.58 14.32 2.05
CA PHE A 210 4.60 14.33 3.13
C PHE A 210 4.00 15.73 3.34
N PRO A 211 2.80 15.85 3.94
CA PRO A 211 2.21 17.15 4.25
C PRO A 211 3.04 17.90 5.30
N VAL A 212 3.27 19.19 5.09
CA VAL A 212 3.99 20.06 6.02
C VAL A 212 3.09 21.15 6.59
N THR A 213 3.49 21.73 7.73
CA THR A 213 2.87 22.88 8.37
C THR A 213 3.95 23.77 8.99
N GLU A 214 3.67 25.05 9.16
CA GLU A 214 4.50 25.94 9.97
C GLU A 214 4.09 25.86 11.45
N VAL A 215 5.08 25.83 12.34
CA VAL A 215 4.90 25.91 13.79
C VAL A 215 5.82 26.96 14.40
N PRO A 216 5.45 27.61 15.53
CA PRO A 216 6.35 28.51 16.25
C PRO A 216 7.59 27.77 16.76
N VAL A 217 8.77 28.41 16.72
CA VAL A 217 10.02 27.82 17.23
C VAL A 217 9.93 27.53 18.74
N ASN A 218 9.29 28.44 19.49
CA ASN A 218 8.77 28.22 20.85
C ASN A 218 7.97 29.46 21.27
N SER A 219 7.36 29.44 22.46
CA SER A 219 6.54 30.54 22.98
C SER A 219 7.27 31.87 23.19
N ARG A 220 8.61 31.90 23.14
CA ARG A 220 9.45 33.10 23.33
C ARG A 220 10.22 33.52 22.09
N ASN A 221 10.13 32.77 21.00
CA ASN A 221 10.78 33.09 19.74
C ASN A 221 9.71 33.31 18.66
N PRO A 222 9.60 34.52 18.08
CA PRO A 222 8.56 34.83 17.09
C PRO A 222 8.77 34.14 15.73
N GLY A 223 9.91 33.47 15.51
CA GLY A 223 10.16 32.70 14.29
C GLY A 223 9.29 31.45 14.18
N THR A 224 9.11 31.00 12.94
CA THR A 224 8.45 29.73 12.60
C THR A 224 9.43 28.74 11.98
N VAL A 225 9.06 27.47 11.98
CA VAL A 225 9.75 26.39 11.28
C VAL A 225 8.73 25.51 10.57
N GLU A 226 9.06 25.09 9.35
CA GLU A 226 8.26 24.14 8.58
C GLU A 226 8.59 22.70 8.99
N VAL A 227 7.57 21.95 9.38
CA VAL A 227 7.65 20.57 9.89
C VAL A 227 6.60 19.71 9.21
N VAL A 228 6.87 18.41 9.04
CA VAL A 228 5.84 17.45 8.63
C VAL A 228 4.68 17.45 9.61
N ASN A 229 3.48 17.66 9.10
CA ASN A 229 2.24 17.70 9.86
C ASN A 229 1.69 16.29 10.14
N GLU A 230 1.94 15.35 9.24
CA GLU A 230 1.47 13.97 9.29
C GLU A 230 2.58 13.06 8.75
N ASN A 231 2.98 12.04 9.52
CA ASN A 231 4.17 11.22 9.24
C ASN A 231 3.91 9.77 8.79
N VAL A 232 2.69 9.46 8.34
CA VAL A 232 2.27 8.12 7.88
C VAL A 232 1.75 8.17 6.44
N HIS A 233 0.89 9.13 6.12
CA HIS A 233 0.25 9.36 4.83
C HIS A 233 1.04 10.37 3.99
N PRO A 234 1.59 9.94 2.84
CA PRO A 234 2.23 10.86 1.90
C PRO A 234 1.28 11.96 1.42
N ASN A 235 1.85 13.05 0.92
CA ASN A 235 1.12 13.98 0.07
C ASN A 235 0.94 13.38 -1.34
N GLN A 236 0.28 14.09 -2.24
CA GLN A 236 0.00 13.60 -3.60
C GLN A 236 1.26 13.17 -4.37
N TYR A 237 2.37 13.88 -4.20
CA TYR A 237 3.62 13.60 -4.90
C TYR A 237 4.27 12.31 -4.39
N GLY A 238 4.21 12.05 -3.09
CA GLY A 238 4.66 10.78 -2.53
C GLY A 238 3.85 9.60 -3.06
N TYR A 239 2.53 9.74 -3.16
CA TYR A 239 1.70 8.71 -3.78
C TYR A 239 2.01 8.49 -5.26
N TYR A 240 2.32 9.53 -6.04
CA TYR A 240 2.75 9.37 -7.44
C TYR A 240 4.06 8.61 -7.54
N ARG A 241 5.01 8.84 -6.63
CA ARG A 241 6.25 8.05 -6.58
C ARG A 241 6.04 6.59 -6.20
N MET A 242 5.01 6.28 -5.41
CA MET A 242 4.59 4.89 -5.21
C MET A 242 4.08 4.28 -6.53
N ALA A 243 3.28 5.02 -7.29
CA ALA A 243 2.78 4.58 -8.59
C ALA A 243 3.92 4.30 -9.58
N ASP A 244 4.95 5.14 -9.63
CA ASP A 244 6.15 4.94 -10.46
C ASP A 244 6.83 3.59 -10.15
N MET A 245 6.98 3.27 -8.86
CA MET A 245 7.62 2.02 -8.43
C MET A 245 6.78 0.78 -8.77
N ILE A 246 5.45 0.88 -8.63
CA ILE A 246 4.53 -0.20 -9.00
C ILE A 246 4.52 -0.38 -10.53
N TYR A 247 4.49 0.71 -11.28
CA TYR A 247 4.54 0.69 -12.74
C TYR A 247 5.84 0.04 -13.23
N ALA A 248 6.98 0.41 -12.67
CA ALA A 248 8.27 -0.20 -12.99
C ALA A 248 8.30 -1.70 -12.69
N ASP A 249 7.71 -2.14 -11.56
CA ASP A 249 7.61 -3.56 -11.22
C ASP A 249 6.75 -4.33 -12.22
N ILE A 250 5.57 -3.80 -12.59
CA ILE A 250 4.70 -4.41 -13.60
C ILE A 250 5.45 -4.57 -14.92
N LEU A 251 6.15 -3.53 -15.38
CA LEU A 251 6.92 -3.60 -16.63
C LEU A 251 8.08 -4.60 -16.58
N ALA A 252 8.65 -4.86 -15.41
CA ALA A 252 9.77 -5.78 -15.25
C ALA A 252 9.31 -7.23 -15.04
N PHE A 253 8.25 -7.43 -14.27
CA PHE A 253 7.82 -8.71 -13.74
C PHE A 253 6.65 -9.34 -14.52
N CYS A 254 5.83 -8.51 -15.16
CA CYS A 254 4.61 -8.97 -15.81
C CYS A 254 4.75 -9.19 -17.33
N LYS A 255 5.96 -9.04 -17.88
CA LYS A 255 6.30 -9.30 -19.29
C LYS A 255 6.35 -10.79 -19.62
#